data_AF-A0A1R2B546-F1
#
_entry.id   AF-A0A1R2B546-F1
#
_cell.length_a   1.000
_cell.length_b   1.000
_cell.length_c   1.000
_cell.angle_alpha   90.00
_cell.angle_beta   90.00
_cell.angle_gamma   90.00
#
_symmetry.space_group_name_H-M   'P 1'
#
loop_
_entity.id
_entity.type
_entity.pdbx_description
1 polymer ?
#
loop_
_entity_poly.entity_id
_entity_poly.type
_entity_poly.pdbx_seq_one_letter_code
_entity_poly.pdbx_strand_id
1 'polypeptide(L)'
;MTSIENFDLILSSLTLIFEFCGFVLLIHLVLQRRKLKLDEEASFIQHFGTFFNEFRVESQVYWLHYILFFIKRLTVACCAIFIIQGIIQLTLTFIVCLASFFYLLSVRPFLNPIVGWTLIISECLTCIFYAILGISCLCRLAVNSKNAQMIAMYILLASLALNAASSGLNTVKSLYDTLKLRKCKNVKVEAINTMVDFNQPKNDFDKP
;
A
#
# COMPACT_ATOMS: atom_id res chain seq x y z
N MET A 1 9.61 4.27 -34.93
CA MET A 1 9.47 3.89 -33.52
C MET A 1 10.25 2.63 -33.29
N THR A 2 11.23 2.67 -32.38
CA THR A 2 12.09 1.52 -32.06
C THR A 2 11.31 0.50 -31.23
N SER A 3 11.75 -0.76 -31.21
CA SER A 3 11.10 -1.82 -30.41
C SER A 3 11.01 -1.49 -28.92
N ILE A 4 11.96 -0.67 -28.42
CA ILE A 4 12.03 -0.19 -27.04
C ILE A 4 10.91 0.80 -26.73
N GLU A 5 10.67 1.77 -27.61
CA GLU A 5 9.59 2.77 -27.44
C GLU A 5 8.20 2.11 -27.39
N ASN A 6 7.99 1.08 -28.23
CA ASN A 6 6.74 0.32 -28.23
C ASN A 6 6.57 -0.49 -26.93
N PHE A 7 7.66 -1.04 -26.39
CA PHE A 7 7.64 -1.78 -25.13
C PHE A 7 7.30 -0.86 -23.94
N ASP A 8 7.91 0.32 -23.87
CA ASP A 8 7.65 1.31 -22.82
C ASP A 8 6.20 1.81 -22.84
N LEU A 9 5.63 2.01 -24.04
CA LEU A 9 4.23 2.40 -24.21
C LEU A 9 3.28 1.30 -23.72
N ILE A 10 3.54 0.04 -24.08
CA ILE A 10 2.72 -1.11 -23.65
C ILE A 10 2.78 -1.26 -22.13
N LEU A 11 3.98 -1.22 -21.55
CA LEU A 11 4.18 -1.38 -20.12
C LEU A 11 3.50 -0.25 -19.32
N SER A 12 3.64 0.98 -19.80
CA SER A 12 2.99 2.15 -19.18
C SER A 12 1.47 2.09 -19.28
N SER A 13 0.94 1.65 -20.43
CA SER A 13 -0.51 1.48 -20.64
C SER A 13 -1.08 0.37 -19.76
N LEU A 14 -0.40 -0.78 -19.66
CA LEU A 14 -0.79 -1.87 -18.76
C LEU A 14 -0.81 -1.42 -17.30
N THR A 15 0.24 -0.70 -16.87
CA THR A 15 0.34 -0.16 -15.51
C THR A 15 -0.85 0.75 -15.20
N LEU A 16 -1.21 1.64 -16.14
CA LEU A 16 -2.32 2.57 -15.97
C LEU A 16 -3.68 1.83 -15.90
N ILE A 17 -3.89 0.81 -16.73
CA ILE A 17 -5.09 -0.04 -16.67
C ILE A 17 -5.20 -0.72 -15.30
N PHE A 18 -4.11 -1.32 -14.80
CA PHE A 18 -4.10 -1.95 -13.47
C PHE A 18 -4.40 -0.95 -12.35
N GLU A 19 -3.81 0.25 -12.40
CA GLU A 19 -4.09 1.30 -11.41
C GLU A 19 -5.55 1.77 -11.46
N PHE A 20 -6.11 1.96 -12.65
CA PHE A 20 -7.50 2.35 -12.82
C PHE A 20 -8.47 1.26 -12.34
N CYS A 21 -8.23 0.00 -12.70
CA CYS A 21 -8.99 -1.15 -12.20
C CYS A 21 -8.92 -1.24 -10.67
N GLY A 22 -7.73 -1.06 -10.09
CA GLY A 22 -7.53 -1.02 -8.64
C GLY A 22 -8.31 0.10 -7.97
N PHE A 23 -8.33 1.30 -8.57
CA PHE A 23 -9.09 2.44 -8.07
C PHE A 23 -10.59 2.16 -8.05
N VAL A 24 -11.14 1.66 -9.17
CA VAL A 24 -12.56 1.32 -9.29
C VAL A 24 -12.94 0.24 -8.29
N LEU A 25 -12.12 -0.80 -8.15
CA LEU A 25 -12.33 -1.88 -7.18
C LEU A 25 -12.33 -1.33 -5.74
N LEU A 26 -11.42 -0.43 -5.41
CA LEU A 26 -11.37 0.15 -4.07
C LEU A 26 -12.55 1.07 -3.77
N ILE A 27 -12.98 1.90 -4.72
CA ILE A 27 -14.22 2.67 -4.59
C ILE A 27 -15.40 1.72 -4.36
N HIS A 28 -15.48 0.65 -5.15
CA HIS A 28 -16.55 -0.34 -5.01
C HIS A 28 -16.55 -0.97 -3.61
N LEU A 29 -15.39 -1.37 -3.09
CA LEU A 29 -15.25 -1.93 -1.74
C LEU A 29 -15.61 -0.91 -0.65
N VAL A 30 -15.22 0.36 -0.79
CA VAL A 30 -15.59 1.42 0.17
C VAL A 30 -17.10 1.66 0.15
N LEU A 31 -17.72 1.71 -1.03
CA LEU A 31 -19.17 1.88 -1.17
C LEU A 31 -19.95 0.67 -0.64
N GLN A 32 -19.46 -0.56 -0.87
CA GLN A 32 -20.03 -1.76 -0.27
C GLN A 32 -19.90 -1.72 1.25
N ARG A 33 -18.72 -1.36 1.77
CA ARG A 33 -18.47 -1.29 3.22
C ARG A 33 -19.46 -0.37 3.93
N ARG A 34 -19.77 0.78 3.33
CA ARG A 34 -20.73 1.75 3.89
C ARG A 34 -22.18 1.23 3.95
N LYS A 35 -22.52 0.24 3.12
CA LYS A 35 -23.89 -0.31 3.01
C LYS A 35 -24.11 -1.57 3.85
N LEU A 36 -23.06 -2.15 4.44
CA LEU A 36 -23.16 -3.37 5.22
C LEU A 36 -23.90 -3.13 6.54
N LYS A 37 -24.77 -4.08 6.88
CA LYS A 37 -25.34 -4.19 8.23
C LYS A 37 -24.36 -4.94 9.14
N LEU A 38 -24.49 -4.76 10.46
CA LEU A 38 -23.59 -5.34 11.47
C LEU A 38 -23.32 -6.85 11.28
N ASP A 39 -24.32 -7.62 10.85
CA ASP A 39 -24.21 -9.08 10.68
C ASP A 39 -23.41 -9.50 9.43
N GLU A 40 -23.32 -8.64 8.40
CA GLU A 40 -22.58 -8.91 7.16
C GLU A 40 -21.14 -8.38 7.20
N GLU A 41 -20.86 -7.45 8.13
CA GLU A 41 -19.56 -6.81 8.32
C GLU A 41 -18.44 -7.82 8.61
N ALA A 42 -18.73 -8.86 9.41
CA ALA A 42 -17.77 -9.92 9.72
C ALA A 42 -17.33 -10.71 8.46
N SER A 43 -18.26 -11.02 7.55
CA SER A 43 -17.95 -11.76 6.31
C SER A 43 -17.17 -10.90 5.30
N PHE A 44 -17.48 -9.59 5.26
CA PHE A 44 -16.79 -8.61 4.42
C PHE A 44 -15.37 -8.37 4.92
N ILE A 45 -15.16 -8.22 6.23
CA ILE A 45 -13.83 -8.12 6.83
C ILE A 45 -13.04 -9.42 6.62
N GLN A 46 -13.69 -10.58 6.59
CA GLN A 46 -12.97 -11.84 6.32
C GLN A 46 -12.44 -11.93 4.87
N HIS A 47 -13.17 -11.39 3.88
CA HIS A 47 -12.78 -11.46 2.46
C HIS A 47 -11.94 -10.28 1.99
N PHE A 48 -12.26 -9.07 2.47
CA PHE A 48 -11.63 -7.81 2.03
C PHE A 48 -10.91 -7.09 3.16
N GLY A 49 -10.90 -7.64 4.38
CA GLY A 49 -10.27 -7.00 5.53
C GLY A 49 -8.76 -6.89 5.43
N THR A 50 -8.08 -7.62 4.54
CA THR A 50 -6.65 -7.35 4.26
C THR A 50 -6.42 -5.92 3.73
N PHE A 51 -7.37 -5.35 3.00
CA PHE A 51 -7.32 -3.94 2.57
C PHE A 51 -7.65 -2.96 3.70
N PHE A 52 -8.26 -3.40 4.81
CA PHE A 52 -8.73 -2.48 5.86
C PHE A 52 -8.10 -2.71 7.24
N ASN A 53 -7.45 -3.87 7.46
CA ASN A 53 -6.78 -4.26 8.70
C ASN A 53 -5.52 -3.43 8.98
N GLU A 54 -5.00 -2.74 7.97
CA GLU A 54 -3.87 -1.84 8.15
C GLU A 54 -4.27 -0.54 8.86
N PHE A 55 -5.56 -0.20 8.92
CA PHE A 55 -6.05 1.02 9.55
C PHE A 55 -6.58 0.76 10.96
N ARG A 56 -6.50 1.79 11.79
CA ARG A 56 -7.19 1.80 13.08
C ARG A 56 -8.69 1.71 12.82
N VAL A 57 -9.42 0.92 13.61
CA VAL A 57 -10.87 0.73 13.42
C VAL A 57 -11.68 1.94 13.94
N GLU A 58 -11.02 2.81 14.71
CA GLU A 58 -11.64 3.83 15.56
C GLU A 58 -12.23 5.04 14.80
N SER A 59 -11.93 5.23 13.50
CA SER A 59 -12.44 6.40 12.77
C SER A 59 -12.79 6.13 11.31
N GLN A 60 -13.97 6.59 10.91
CA GLN A 60 -14.42 6.65 9.53
C GLN A 60 -13.57 7.59 8.66
N VAL A 61 -12.53 8.25 9.15
CA VAL A 61 -11.70 9.16 8.33
C VAL A 61 -10.54 8.43 7.64
N TYR A 62 -10.17 7.23 8.12
CA TYR A 62 -8.95 6.54 7.70
C TYR A 62 -8.95 5.97 6.28
N TRP A 63 -10.13 5.69 5.69
CA TRP A 63 -10.23 5.23 4.29
C TRP A 63 -9.93 6.32 3.27
N LEU A 64 -10.01 7.61 3.65
CA LEU A 64 -9.65 8.72 2.76
C LEU A 64 -8.20 8.65 2.30
N HIS A 65 -7.32 8.00 3.07
CA HIS A 65 -5.94 7.75 2.68
C HIS A 65 -5.86 7.06 1.31
N TYR A 66 -6.66 6.01 1.10
CA TYR A 66 -6.63 5.27 -0.15
C TYR A 66 -7.11 6.09 -1.32
N ILE A 67 -8.15 6.89 -1.12
CA ILE A 67 -8.65 7.79 -2.16
C ILE A 67 -7.58 8.80 -2.55
N LEU A 68 -6.93 9.42 -1.56
CA LEU A 68 -5.83 10.36 -1.83
C LEU A 68 -4.66 9.68 -2.54
N PHE A 69 -4.31 8.45 -2.15
CA PHE A 69 -3.26 7.66 -2.80
C PHE A 69 -3.56 7.37 -4.27
N PHE A 70 -4.79 6.99 -4.60
CA PHE A 70 -5.18 6.75 -5.99
C PHE A 70 -5.34 8.03 -6.80
N ILE A 71 -5.92 9.08 -6.22
CA ILE A 71 -6.00 10.41 -6.86
C ILE A 71 -4.58 10.88 -7.20
N LYS A 72 -3.62 10.69 -6.29
CA LYS A 72 -2.20 10.97 -6.54
C LYS A 72 -1.68 10.20 -7.75
N ARG A 73 -1.84 8.88 -7.78
CA ARG A 73 -1.38 8.03 -8.89
C ARG A 73 -2.02 8.43 -10.23
N LEU A 74 -3.34 8.61 -10.23
CA LEU A 74 -4.07 9.04 -11.43
C LEU A 74 -3.63 10.42 -11.90
N THR A 75 -3.41 11.36 -10.97
CA THR A 75 -2.90 12.70 -11.32
C THR A 75 -1.51 12.59 -11.94
N VAL A 76 -0.59 11.82 -11.36
CA VAL A 76 0.76 11.61 -11.90
C VAL A 76 0.68 11.02 -13.32
N ALA A 77 -0.11 9.96 -13.50
CA ALA A 77 -0.28 9.29 -14.78
C ALA A 77 -0.92 10.19 -15.85
N CYS A 78 -2.01 10.87 -15.52
CA CYS A 78 -2.68 11.81 -16.41
C CYS A 78 -1.77 13.00 -16.75
N CYS A 79 -1.02 13.54 -15.78
CA CYS A 79 -0.08 14.62 -16.05
C CYS A 79 1.04 14.15 -16.99
N ALA A 80 1.52 12.91 -16.85
CA ALA A 80 2.55 12.36 -17.74
C ALA A 80 2.06 12.15 -19.18
N ILE A 81 0.77 11.84 -19.38
CA ILE A 81 0.21 11.56 -20.72
C ILE A 81 -0.30 12.82 -21.41
N PHE A 82 -1.04 13.66 -20.68
CA PHE A 82 -1.81 14.75 -21.28
C PHE A 82 -1.14 16.12 -21.16
N ILE A 83 -0.21 16.31 -20.23
CA ILE A 83 0.41 17.62 -19.99
C ILE A 83 1.83 17.62 -20.58
N ILE A 84 1.97 18.26 -21.73
CA ILE A 84 3.27 18.43 -22.43
C ILE A 84 4.17 19.43 -21.67
N GLN A 85 3.58 20.40 -20.97
CA GLN A 85 4.34 21.41 -20.22
C GLN A 85 4.82 20.88 -18.87
N GLY A 86 6.12 20.59 -18.77
CA GLY A 86 6.72 20.01 -17.57
C GLY A 86 6.50 20.80 -16.28
N ILE A 87 6.42 22.14 -16.33
CA ILE A 87 6.17 22.97 -15.13
C ILE A 87 4.79 22.67 -14.54
N ILE A 88 3.74 22.66 -15.38
CA ILE A 88 2.36 22.42 -14.93
C ILE A 88 2.25 21.00 -14.36
N GLN A 89 2.85 20.01 -15.03
CA GLN A 89 2.92 18.63 -14.55
C GLN A 89 3.60 18.53 -13.17
N LEU A 90 4.76 19.18 -12.99
CA LEU A 90 5.50 19.17 -11.72
C LEU A 90 4.69 19.85 -10.61
N THR A 91 4.07 21.01 -10.88
CA THR A 91 3.27 21.74 -9.89
C THR A 91 2.04 20.95 -9.44
N LEU A 92 1.26 20.39 -10.37
CA LEU A 92 0.09 19.58 -10.04
C LEU A 92 0.49 18.36 -9.21
N THR A 93 1.54 17.66 -9.65
CA THR A 93 2.01 16.47 -8.94
C THR A 93 2.52 16.81 -7.55
N PHE A 94 3.24 17.92 -7.39
CA PHE A 94 3.70 18.41 -6.10
C PHE A 94 2.54 18.72 -5.15
N ILE A 95 1.52 19.44 -5.60
CA ILE A 95 0.34 19.79 -4.78
C ILE A 95 -0.35 18.52 -4.26
N VAL A 96 -0.55 17.52 -5.12
CA VAL A 96 -1.21 16.28 -4.71
C VAL A 96 -0.34 15.44 -3.77
N CYS A 97 0.98 15.41 -3.97
CA CYS A 97 1.91 14.79 -3.01
C CYS A 97 1.86 15.50 -1.65
N LEU A 98 1.84 16.83 -1.65
CA LEU A 98 1.77 17.63 -0.43
C LEU A 98 0.46 17.38 0.35
N ALA A 99 -0.67 17.28 -0.36
CA ALA A 99 -1.96 16.94 0.23
C ALA A 99 -1.95 15.55 0.89
N SER A 100 -1.37 14.55 0.20
CA SER A 100 -1.20 13.20 0.74
C SER A 100 -0.30 13.20 2.00
N PHE A 101 0.82 13.93 1.94
CA PHE A 101 1.75 14.07 3.06
C PHE A 101 1.09 14.70 4.29
N PHE A 102 0.40 15.83 4.13
CA PHE A 102 -0.28 16.50 5.25
C PHE A 102 -1.41 15.66 5.83
N TYR A 103 -2.15 14.94 4.99
CA TYR A 103 -3.16 14.00 5.46
C TYR A 103 -2.54 12.90 6.34
N LEU A 104 -1.44 12.27 5.89
CA LEU A 104 -0.75 11.24 6.65
C LEU A 104 -0.20 11.75 7.98
N LEU A 105 0.38 12.95 7.98
CA LEU A 105 0.95 13.58 9.18
C LEU A 105 -0.13 13.86 10.24
N SER A 106 -1.31 14.31 9.78
CA SER A 106 -2.41 14.74 10.65
C SER A 106 -3.24 13.57 11.16
N VAL A 107 -3.61 12.63 10.27
CA VAL A 107 -4.59 11.58 10.57
C VAL A 107 -3.93 10.31 11.10
N ARG A 108 -2.68 10.02 10.70
CA ARG A 108 -1.92 8.82 11.09
C ARG A 108 -2.78 7.55 11.03
N PRO A 109 -3.26 7.17 9.84
CA PRO A 109 -4.38 6.25 9.73
C PRO A 109 -4.00 4.78 10.05
N PHE A 110 -2.70 4.47 10.08
CA PHE A 110 -2.19 3.11 10.24
C PHE A 110 -2.18 2.59 11.68
N LEU A 111 -2.50 1.30 11.83
CA LEU A 111 -2.41 0.55 13.08
C LEU A 111 -0.95 0.36 13.51
N ASN A 112 -0.09 -0.03 12.56
CA ASN A 112 1.35 -0.16 12.81
C ASN A 112 2.06 1.19 12.63
N PRO A 113 2.59 1.80 13.71
CA PRO A 113 3.23 3.12 13.64
C PRO A 113 4.47 3.12 12.74
N ILE A 114 5.20 1.99 12.64
CA ILE A 114 6.39 1.88 11.80
C ILE A 114 6.01 2.04 10.32
N VAL A 115 4.91 1.41 9.89
CA VAL A 115 4.39 1.53 8.51
C VAL A 115 3.98 2.97 8.23
N GLY A 116 3.23 3.57 9.16
CA GLY A 116 2.82 4.98 9.06
C GLY A 116 4.01 5.94 8.93
N TRP A 117 5.03 5.80 9.77
CA TRP A 117 6.23 6.63 9.70
C TRP A 117 7.02 6.41 8.41
N THR A 118 7.13 5.16 7.94
CA THR A 118 7.82 4.86 6.69
C THR A 118 7.13 5.54 5.51
N LEU A 119 5.79 5.51 5.46
CA LEU A 119 5.01 6.18 4.43
C LEU A 119 5.13 7.71 4.51
N ILE A 120 5.12 8.29 5.71
CA ILE A 120 5.36 9.73 5.91
C ILE A 120 6.74 10.13 5.39
N ILE A 121 7.78 9.34 5.68
CA ILE A 121 9.15 9.61 5.19
C ILE A 121 9.19 9.48 3.67
N SER A 122 8.60 8.44 3.09
CA SER A 122 8.55 8.27 1.63
C SER A 122 7.83 9.42 0.93
N GLU A 123 6.71 9.89 1.49
CA GLU A 123 5.97 11.04 0.96
C GLU A 123 6.77 12.34 1.10
N CYS A 124 7.48 12.53 2.22
CA CYS A 124 8.40 13.65 2.41
C CYS A 124 9.50 13.67 1.34
N LEU A 125 10.16 12.54 1.11
CA LEU A 125 11.19 12.40 0.06
C LEU A 125 10.62 12.70 -1.33
N THR A 126 9.39 12.26 -1.60
CA THR A 126 8.69 12.53 -2.86
C THR A 126 8.39 14.02 -3.04
N CYS A 127 7.95 14.71 -1.97
CA CYS A 127 7.77 16.16 -1.98
C CYS A 127 9.10 16.90 -2.23
N ILE A 128 10.19 16.47 -1.59
CA ILE A 128 11.53 17.03 -1.82
C ILE A 128 11.97 16.84 -3.27
N PHE A 129 11.76 15.65 -3.83
CA PHE A 129 12.04 15.35 -5.24
C PHE A 129 11.35 16.33 -6.19
N TYR A 130 10.03 16.51 -6.05
CA TYR A 130 9.28 17.43 -6.91
C TYR A 130 9.63 18.91 -6.64
N ALA A 131 9.97 19.27 -5.40
CA ALA A 131 10.42 20.63 -5.07
C ALA A 131 11.76 20.96 -5.75
N ILE A 132 12.73 20.06 -5.70
CA ILE A 132 14.04 20.23 -6.36
C ILE A 132 13.86 20.38 -7.88
N LEU A 133 13.05 19.51 -8.50
CA LEU A 133 12.76 19.59 -9.94
C LEU A 133 12.00 20.88 -10.30
N GLY A 134 11.02 21.28 -9.49
CA GLY A 134 10.25 22.51 -9.70
C GLY A 134 11.12 23.77 -9.63
N ILE A 135 11.96 23.89 -8.60
CA ILE A 135 12.90 25.01 -8.43
C ILE A 135 13.90 25.05 -9.60
N SER A 136 14.46 23.90 -9.97
CA SER A 136 15.40 23.80 -11.11
C SER A 136 14.76 24.28 -12.41
N CYS A 137 13.47 24.00 -12.61
CA CYS A 137 12.73 24.44 -13.78
C CYS A 137 12.39 25.94 -13.76
N LEU A 138 11.91 26.46 -12.62
CA LEU A 138 11.50 27.86 -12.46
C LEU A 138 12.67 28.84 -12.50
N CYS A 139 13.77 28.51 -11.84
CA CYS A 139 14.92 29.41 -11.77
C CYS A 139 15.70 29.50 -13.09
N ARG A 140 15.28 28.77 -14.14
CA ARG A 140 16.06 28.52 -15.37
C ARG A 140 17.51 28.13 -15.07
N LEU A 141 17.76 27.66 -13.84
CA LEU A 141 19.03 27.15 -13.33
C LEU A 141 19.17 25.75 -13.90
N ALA A 142 19.38 25.78 -15.21
CA ALA A 142 19.87 24.72 -16.03
C ALA A 142 18.92 23.51 -16.14
N VAL A 143 18.33 23.44 -17.33
CA VAL A 143 18.22 22.23 -18.17
C VAL A 143 19.58 21.46 -18.27
N ASN A 144 20.65 21.95 -17.64
CA ASN A 144 22.03 21.49 -17.69
C ASN A 144 22.69 21.20 -16.31
N SER A 145 22.04 21.40 -15.15
CA SER A 145 22.65 21.00 -13.88
C SER A 145 22.38 19.51 -13.64
N LYS A 146 23.16 18.68 -14.35
CA LYS A 146 23.17 17.22 -14.18
C LYS A 146 23.18 16.82 -12.70
N ASN A 147 23.80 17.63 -11.84
CA ASN A 147 23.85 17.45 -10.40
C ASN A 147 22.46 17.50 -9.72
N ALA A 148 21.59 18.47 -10.04
CA ALA A 148 20.27 18.56 -9.41
C ALA A 148 19.36 17.39 -9.81
N GLN A 149 19.42 16.99 -11.09
CA GLN A 149 18.70 15.82 -11.60
C GLN A 149 19.22 14.52 -10.97
N MET A 150 20.54 14.39 -10.81
CA MET A 150 21.16 13.23 -10.18
C MET A 150 20.78 13.12 -8.69
N ILE A 151 20.80 14.23 -7.94
CA ILE A 151 20.34 14.28 -6.55
C ILE A 151 18.85 13.88 -6.47
N ALA A 152 18.00 14.43 -7.33
CA ALA A 152 16.59 14.08 -7.39
C ALA A 152 16.40 12.57 -7.67
N MET A 153 17.16 11.99 -8.59
CA MET A 153 17.11 10.56 -8.89
C MET A 153 17.51 9.70 -7.68
N TYR A 154 18.58 10.08 -6.96
CA TYR A 154 18.98 9.36 -5.74
C TYR A 154 17.90 9.41 -4.64
N ILE A 155 17.23 10.56 -4.48
CA ILE A 155 16.12 10.70 -3.53
C ILE A 155 14.96 9.78 -3.92
N LEU A 156 14.62 9.71 -5.20
CA LEU A 156 13.57 8.83 -5.71
C LEU A 156 13.92 7.35 -5.48
N LEU A 157 15.16 6.95 -5.80
CA LEU A 157 15.64 5.59 -5.57
C LEU A 157 15.64 5.22 -4.08
N ALA A 158 16.03 6.15 -3.20
CA ALA A 158 15.98 5.94 -1.76
C ALA A 158 14.53 5.74 -1.26
N SER A 159 13.58 6.53 -1.78
CA SER A 159 12.15 6.37 -1.46
C SER A 159 11.60 5.01 -1.93
N LEU A 160 11.96 4.59 -3.15
CA LEU A 160 11.59 3.27 -3.69
C LEU A 160 12.18 2.13 -2.85
N ALA A 161 13.46 2.20 -2.52
CA ALA A 161 14.15 1.19 -1.71
C ALA A 161 13.52 1.08 -0.30
N LEU A 162 13.18 2.21 0.31
CA LEU A 162 12.51 2.26 1.62
C LEU A 162 11.14 1.57 1.57
N ASN A 163 10.34 1.85 0.54
CA ASN A 163 9.02 1.23 0.36
C ASN A 163 9.12 -0.28 0.08
N ALA A 164 10.06 -0.69 -0.76
CA ALA A 164 10.31 -2.10 -1.07
C ALA A 164 10.76 -2.86 0.18
N ALA A 165 11.71 -2.31 0.95
CA ALA A 165 12.20 -2.92 2.18
C ALA A 165 11.08 -3.06 3.22
N SER A 166 10.29 -2.01 3.44
CA SER A 166 9.16 -2.03 4.38
C SER A 166 8.10 -3.07 3.99
N SER A 167 7.73 -3.11 2.71
CA SER A 167 6.77 -4.09 2.19
C SER A 167 7.30 -5.53 2.31
N GLY A 168 8.57 -5.75 2.01
CA GLY A 168 9.23 -7.04 2.17
C GLY A 168 9.25 -7.52 3.62
N LEU A 169 9.64 -6.65 4.56
CA LEU A 169 9.67 -6.96 5.99
C LEU A 169 8.27 -7.30 6.53
N ASN A 170 7.25 -6.54 6.14
CA ASN A 170 5.86 -6.81 6.54
C ASN A 170 5.35 -8.15 5.99
N THR A 171 5.70 -8.47 4.74
CA THR A 171 5.34 -9.74 4.12
C THR A 171 5.99 -10.92 4.84
N VAL A 172 7.30 -10.82 5.14
CA VAL A 172 8.03 -11.86 5.89
C VAL A 172 7.44 -12.03 7.29
N LYS A 173 7.14 -10.92 7.99
CA LYS A 173 6.51 -10.96 9.31
C LYS A 173 5.13 -11.63 9.27
N SER A 174 4.29 -11.27 8.30
CA SER A 174 2.97 -11.87 8.12
C SER A 174 3.04 -13.37 7.84
N LEU A 175 3.99 -13.80 7.00
CA LEU A 175 4.30 -15.21 6.76
C LEU A 175 4.73 -15.91 8.04
N TYR A 176 5.66 -15.32 8.79
CA TYR A 176 6.14 -15.88 10.06
C TYR A 176 5.01 -16.04 11.08
N ASP A 177 4.17 -15.01 11.26
CA ASP A 177 3.04 -15.05 12.18
C ASP A 177 2.02 -16.10 11.76
N THR A 178 1.74 -16.23 10.45
CA THR A 178 0.85 -17.26 9.90
C THR A 178 1.40 -18.66 10.15
N LEU A 179 2.71 -18.88 9.94
CA LEU A 179 3.36 -20.17 10.19
C LEU A 179 3.38 -20.52 11.69
N LYS A 180 3.63 -19.54 12.56
CA LYS A 180 3.59 -19.72 14.01
C LYS A 180 2.19 -20.08 14.50
N LEU A 181 1.16 -19.40 14.01
CA LEU A 181 -0.24 -19.69 14.34
C LEU A 181 -0.66 -21.07 13.86
N ARG A 182 -0.22 -21.52 12.67
CA ARG A 182 -0.46 -22.89 12.19
C ARG A 182 0.19 -23.93 13.08
N LYS A 183 1.43 -23.69 13.54
CA LYS A 183 2.10 -24.59 14.51
C LYS A 183 1.35 -24.64 15.84
N CYS A 184 0.94 -23.50 16.40
CA CYS A 184 0.17 -23.47 17.66
C CYS A 184 -1.20 -24.13 17.53
N LYS A 185 -1.90 -23.99 16.40
CA LYS A 185 -3.21 -24.61 16.16
C LYS A 185 -3.09 -26.13 16.04
N ASN A 186 -2.07 -26.63 15.35
CA ASN A 186 -1.82 -28.07 15.23
C ASN A 186 -1.49 -28.70 16.58
N VAL A 187 -0.65 -28.05 17.40
CA VAL A 187 -0.34 -28.52 18.77
C VAL A 187 -1.59 -28.56 19.65
N LYS A 188 -2.49 -27.57 19.53
CA LYS A 188 -3.74 -27.54 20.31
C LYS A 188 -4.72 -28.64 19.89
N VAL A 189 -4.80 -28.95 18.59
CA VAL A 189 -5.65 -30.03 18.06
C VAL A 189 -5.11 -31.39 18.48
N GLU A 190 -3.79 -31.58 18.45
CA GLU A 190 -3.13 -32.82 18.87
C GLU A 190 -3.31 -33.09 20.38
N ALA A 191 -3.25 -32.05 21.21
CA ALA A 191 -3.54 -32.14 22.64
C ALA A 191 -5.01 -32.47 22.95
N ILE A 192 -5.97 -31.96 22.16
CA ILE A 192 -7.39 -32.30 22.31
C ILE A 192 -7.63 -33.76 21.92
N ASN A 193 -7.03 -34.24 20.83
CA ASN A 193 -7.19 -35.62 20.40
C ASN A 193 -6.59 -36.62 21.41
N THR A 194 -5.45 -36.30 22.01
CA THR A 194 -4.89 -37.12 23.10
C THR A 194 -5.78 -37.13 24.33
N MET A 195 -6.38 -36.00 24.74
CA MET A 195 -7.33 -35.97 25.85
C MET A 195 -8.62 -36.76 25.58
N VAL A 196 -9.07 -36.83 24.33
CA VAL A 196 -10.23 -37.65 23.93
C VAL A 196 -9.91 -39.14 23.97
N ASP A 197 -8.71 -39.55 23.53
CA ASP A 197 -8.27 -40.96 23.60
C ASP A 197 -8.08 -41.45 25.05
N PHE A 198 -7.64 -40.59 25.96
CA PHE A 198 -7.53 -40.92 27.39
C PHE A 198 -8.89 -41.14 28.08
N ASN A 199 -9.98 -40.58 27.54
CA ASN A 199 -11.33 -40.71 28.10
C ASN A 199 -12.15 -41.84 27.48
N GLN A 200 -11.58 -42.63 26.55
CA GLN A 200 -12.27 -43.82 26.07
C GLN A 200 -12.18 -44.93 27.14
N PRO A 201 -13.33 -45.43 27.66
CA PRO A 201 -13.32 -46.52 28.62
C PRO A 201 -12.70 -47.75 27.94
N LYS A 202 -11.64 -48.30 28.53
CA LYS A 202 -11.15 -49.63 28.17
C LYS A 202 -12.28 -50.63 28.42
N ASN A 203 -12.95 -51.04 27.35
CA ASN A 203 -13.81 -52.22 27.39
C ASN A 203 -12.89 -53.43 27.53
N ASP A 204 -12.51 -53.75 28.78
CA ASP A 204 -11.97 -55.04 29.18
C ASP A 204 -13.12 -56.06 29.17
N PHE A 205 -13.66 -56.34 27.99
CA PHE A 205 -14.48 -57.51 27.71
C PHE A 205 -13.72 -58.34 26.67
N ASP A 206 -12.69 -59.04 27.15
CA ASP A 206 -12.21 -60.29 26.56
C ASP A 206 -11.10 -60.82 27.47
N LYS A 207 -11.51 -61.50 28.55
CA LYS A 207 -10.69 -62.56 29.12
C LYS A 207 -11.50 -63.87 29.00
N PRO A 208 -10.91 -64.91 28.40
CA PRO A 208 -11.56 -66.20 28.16
C PRO A 208 -11.87 -66.94 29.46
#